data_AF-A0A521SP54-F1
#
_entry.id   AF-A0A521SP54-F1
#
_cell.length_a   1.000
_cell.length_b   1.000
_cell.length_c   1.000
_cell.angle_alpha   90.00
_cell.angle_beta   90.00
_cell.angle_gamma   90.00
#
_symmetry.space_group_name_H-M   'P 1'
#
loop_
_entity.id
_entity.type
_entity.pdbx_description
1 polymer ?
#
loop_
_entity_poly.entity_id
_entity_poly.type
_entity_poly.pdbx_seq_one_letter_code
_entity_poly.pdbx_strand_id
1 'polypeptide(L)' 'MNCRKCGGLMVAEKFLFTSIESRPWDYFGARCLCCGRIEDPVILAHEMRARFRHSKVKA' A
#
# COMPACT_ATOMS: atom_id res chain seq x y z
N MET A 1 11.17 0.86 -9.27
CA MET A 1 9.98 1.75 -9.22
C MET A 1 10.28 2.90 -8.25
N ASN A 2 9.67 4.06 -8.45
CA ASN A 2 9.91 5.25 -7.61
C ASN A 2 8.66 5.55 -6.78
N CYS A 3 8.85 5.98 -5.54
CA CYS A 3 7.77 6.26 -4.60
C CYS A 3 6.87 7.39 -5.09
N ARG A 4 5.55 7.17 -5.14
CA ARG A 4 4.58 8.20 -5.55
C ARG A 4 4.48 9.40 -4.61
N LYS A 5 5.07 9.30 -3.40
CA LYS A 5 5.10 10.39 -2.40
C LYS A 5 6.29 11.31 -2.57
N CYS A 6 7.48 10.72 -2.69
CA CYS A 6 8.75 11.44 -2.55
C CYS A 6 9.74 11.20 -3.69
N GLY A 7 9.40 10.36 -4.68
CA GLY A 7 10.30 9.99 -5.78
C GLY A 7 11.43 9.02 -5.40
N GLY A 8 11.59 8.71 -4.10
CA GLY A 8 12.65 7.83 -3.61
C GLY A 8 12.56 6.39 -4.08
N LEU A 9 13.67 5.65 -3.94
CA LEU A 9 13.77 4.25 -4.36
C LEU A 9 12.79 3.39 -3.56
N MET A 10 12.11 2.48 -4.26
CA MET A 10 11.30 1.44 -3.65
C MET A 10 11.89 0.07 -3.90
N VAL A 11 11.83 -0.76 -2.87
CA VAL A 11 12.33 -2.14 -2.87
C VAL A 11 11.18 -3.10 -2.58
N ALA A 12 11.20 -4.26 -3.23
CA ALA A 12 10.27 -5.34 -2.92
C ALA A 12 10.58 -5.88 -1.51
N GLU A 13 9.55 -6.00 -0.68
CA GLU A 13 9.65 -6.46 0.69
C GLU A 13 8.55 -7.46 0.99
N LYS A 14 8.91 -8.50 1.75
CA LYS A 14 7.98 -9.50 2.25
C LYS A 14 7.42 -9.03 3.58
N PHE A 15 6.11 -8.85 3.64
CA PHE A 15 5.39 -8.47 4.85
C PHE A 15 4.75 -9.70 5.48
N LEU A 16 4.97 -9.85 6.78
CA LEU A 16 4.30 -10.87 7.57
C LEU A 16 2.99 -10.30 8.09
N PHE A 17 1.86 -10.86 7.65
CA PHE A 17 0.56 -10.51 8.20
C PHE A 17 0.21 -11.50 9.31
N THR A 18 0.41 -11.08 10.56
CA THR A 18 -0.07 -11.80 11.74
C THR A 18 -1.33 -11.12 12.24
N SER A 19 -2.50 -11.57 11.82
CA SER A 19 -3.74 -11.28 12.55
C SER A 19 -4.16 -12.52 13.33
N ILE A 20 -4.66 -12.31 14.55
CA ILE A 20 -5.09 -13.39 15.46
C ILE A 20 -6.21 -14.25 14.85
N GLU A 21 -6.96 -13.70 13.89
CA GLU A 21 -8.13 -14.35 13.28
C GLU A 21 -7.87 -14.94 11.89
N SER A 22 -6.70 -14.71 11.26
CA SER A 22 -6.42 -15.22 9.92
C SER A 22 -5.16 -16.07 9.88
N ARG A 23 -5.15 -17.08 9.00
CA ARG A 23 -3.96 -17.87 8.73
C ARG A 23 -2.83 -16.93 8.28
N PRO A 24 -1.62 -17.03 8.85
CA PRO A 24 -0.49 -16.23 8.39
C PRO A 24 -0.27 -16.52 6.91
N TRP A 25 -0.33 -15.47 6.11
CA TRP A 25 -0.05 -15.51 4.69
C TRP A 25 1.06 -14.52 4.37
N ASP A 26 1.96 -14.97 3.52
CA ASP A 26 3.08 -14.17 3.06
C ASP A 26 2.60 -13.21 1.98
N TYR A 27 2.87 -11.93 2.18
CA TYR A 27 2.48 -10.89 1.24
C TYR A 27 3.69 -10.10 0.75
N PHE A 28 3.73 -9.79 -0.54
CA PHE A 28 4.79 -8.97 -1.13
C PHE A 28 4.26 -7.58 -1.45
N GLY A 29 4.96 -6.55 -0.98
CA GLY A 29 4.71 -5.16 -1.34
C GLY A 29 6.00 -4.44 -1.66
N ALA A 30 5.92 -3.15 -1.99
CA ALA A 30 7.09 -2.31 -2.19
C ALA A 30 7.20 -1.28 -1.07
N ARG A 31 8.35 -1.20 -0.39
CA ARG A 31 8.62 -0.15 0.61
C ARG A 31 9.59 0.89 0.06
N CYS A 32 9.27 2.16 0.26
CA CYS A 32 10.18 3.26 -0.02
C CYS A 32 11.24 3.38 1.07
N LEU A 33 12.52 3.35 0.68
CA LEU A 33 13.64 3.50 1.61
C LEU A 33 13.81 4.94 2.13
N CYS A 34 13.23 5.93 1.46
CA CYS A 34 13.38 7.34 1.85
C CYS A 34 12.28 7.81 2.82
N CYS A 35 11.02 7.40 2.61
CA CYS A 35 9.88 7.92 3.38
C CYS A 35 9.01 6.85 4.04
N GLY A 36 9.35 5.57 3.88
CA GLY A 36 8.63 4.45 4.49
C GLY A 36 7.26 4.14 3.88
N ARG A 37 6.83 4.86 2.83
CA ARG A 37 5.56 4.53 2.14
C ARG A 37 5.62 3.10 1.61
N ILE A 38 4.58 2.34 1.90
CA ILE A 38 4.34 1.00 1.36
C ILE A 38 3.34 1.14 0.22
N GLU A 39 3.67 0.56 -0.93
CA GLU A 39 2.76 0.43 -2.07
C GLU A 39 2.55 -1.05 -2.35
N ASP A 40 1.31 -1.48 -2.30
CA ASP A 40 0.93 -2.85 -2.61
C ASP A 40 -0.46 -2.89 -3.26
N PRO A 41 -0.77 -3.92 -4.05
CA PRO A 41 -2.06 -4.03 -4.73
C PRO A 41 -3.30 -3.80 -3.86
N VAL A 42 -3.30 -4.23 -2.59
CA VAL A 42 -4.44 -4.10 -1.67
C VAL A 42 -4.55 -2.66 -1.14
N ILE A 43 -3.44 -2.07 -0.69
CA ILE A 43 -3.39 -0.66 -0.28
C ILE A 43 -3.81 0.23 -1.45
N LEU A 44 -3.26 0.00 -2.64
CA LEU A 44 -3.58 0.78 -3.84
C LEU A 44 -5.07 0.64 -4.21
N ALA A 45 -5.63 -0.57 -4.18
CA ALA A 45 -7.05 -0.78 -4.43
C ALA A 45 -7.92 -0.04 -3.40
N HIS A 46 -7.53 -0.06 -2.13
CA HIS A 46 -8.26 0.63 -1.07
C HIS A 46 -8.18 2.16 -1.22
N GLU A 47 -7.01 2.71 -1.54
CA GLU A 47 -6.83 4.14 -1.82
C GLU A 47 -7.67 4.60 -3.02
N MET A 48 -7.71 3.82 -4.10
CA MET A 48 -8.54 4.12 -5.27
C MET A 48 -10.03 4.16 -4.87
N ARG A 49 -10.51 3.15 -4.15
CA ARG A 49 -11.90 3.12 -3.65
C ARG A 49 -12.21 4.30 -2.72
N ALA A 50 -11.29 4.68 -1.85
CA ALA A 50 -11.47 5.84 -0.97
C ALA A 50 -11.60 7.14 -1.77
N ARG A 51 -10.79 7.32 -2.83
CA ARG A 51 -10.88 8.48 -3.73
C ARG A 51 -12.23 8.53 -4.44
N PHE A 52 -12.75 7.40 -4.93
CA PHE A 52 -14.08 7.36 -5.55
C PHE A 52 -15.20 7.78 -4.59
N ARG A 53 -15.11 7.38 -3.31
CA ARG A 53 -16.08 7.80 -2.29
C ARG A 53 -16.04 9.31 -2.05
N HIS A 54 -14.86 9.91 -2.00
CA HIS A 54 -14.74 11.36 -1.81
C HIS A 54 -15.19 12.19 -3.02
N SER A 55 -14.98 11.70 -4.24
CA SER A 55 -15.45 12.39 -5.45
C SER A 55 -16.99 12.41 -5.55
N LYS A 56 -17.67 11.39 -5.03
CA LYS A 56 -19.14 11.32 -5.02
C LYS A 56 -19.81 12.21 -3.96
N VAL A 57 -19.07 12.59 -2.91
CA VAL A 57 -19.55 13.47 -1.82
C VAL A 57 -19.40 14.96 -2.17
N LYS A 58 -18.56 15.30 -3.16
CA LYS A 58 -18.36 16.67 -3.65
C LYS A 58 -19.21 17.03 -4.89
N ALA A 59 -20.03 16.11 -5.37
CA ALA A 59 -20.91 16.30 -6.53
C ALA A 59 -22.37 16.49 -6.09
#